data_AF-A0A2V9ZN88-F1
#
_entry.id   AF-A0A2V9ZN88-F1
#
_cell.length_a   1.000
_cell.length_b   1.000
_cell.length_c   1.000
_cell.angle_alpha   90.00
_cell.angle_beta   90.00
_cell.angle_gamma   90.00
#
_symmetry.space_group_name_H-M   'P 1'
#
loop_
_entity.id
_entity.type
_entity.pdbx_description
1 polymer ?
#
loop_
_entity_poly.entity_id
_entity_poly.type
_entity_poly.pdbx_seq_one_letter_code
_entity_poly.pdbx_strand_id
1 'polypeptide(L)' 'MKNTWVVKNGLVEIAILLMMLLCLGSARAQAPVQVEPGVGRISLIHGDVSTQRGDSGDWAAATLNAPIVSGDKVSTAES' A
#
# COMPACT_ATOMS: atom_id res chain seq x y z
N MET A 1 -4.06 -31.61 -55.33
CA MET A 1 -3.32 -31.96 -54.09
C MET A 1 -2.54 -30.73 -53.61
N LYS A 2 -3.20 -29.74 -53.00
CA LYS A 2 -2.60 -28.43 -52.66
C LYS A 2 -3.35 -27.80 -51.48
N ASN A 3 -3.15 -28.30 -50.27
CA ASN A 3 -3.72 -27.66 -49.06
C ASN A 3 -3.30 -28.30 -47.73
N THR A 4 -2.79 -29.53 -47.70
CA THR A 4 -2.47 -30.22 -46.43
C THR A 4 -1.25 -29.69 -45.68
N TRP A 5 -0.43 -28.83 -46.29
CA TRP A 5 0.76 -28.23 -45.65
C TRP A 5 0.42 -26.90 -44.94
N VAL A 6 -0.46 -26.07 -45.50
CA VAL A 6 -0.89 -24.78 -44.92
C VAL A 6 -1.87 -24.98 -43.76
N VAL A 7 -2.79 -25.96 -43.86
CA VAL A 7 -3.78 -26.25 -42.80
C VAL A 7 -3.17 -26.82 -41.52
N LYS A 8 -2.03 -27.52 -41.61
CA LYS A 8 -1.31 -28.07 -40.44
C LYS A 8 -0.67 -26.96 -39.60
N ASN A 9 -0.20 -25.89 -40.25
CA ASN A 9 0.43 -24.74 -39.58
C ASN A 9 -0.62 -23.76 -39.03
N GLY A 10 -1.75 -23.59 -39.71
CA GLY A 10 -2.81 -22.67 -39.27
C GLY A 10 -3.49 -23.08 -37.95
N LEU A 11 -3.64 -24.39 -37.68
CA LEU A 11 -4.21 -24.87 -36.41
C LEU A 11 -3.29 -24.57 -35.21
N VAL A 12 -1.97 -24.65 -35.42
CA VAL A 12 -0.98 -24.35 -34.38
C VAL A 12 -0.95 -22.84 -34.09
N GLU A 13 -1.02 -22.00 -35.13
CA GLU A 13 -1.09 -20.54 -34.96
C GLU A 13 -2.36 -20.10 -34.23
N ILE A 14 -3.52 -20.68 -34.56
CA ILE A 14 -4.78 -20.40 -33.84
C ILE A 14 -4.66 -20.82 -32.37
N ALA A 15 -4.05 -21.97 -32.08
CA ALA A 15 -3.83 -22.41 -30.70
C ALA A 15 -2.88 -21.46 -29.94
N ILE A 16 -1.82 -20.97 -30.58
CA ILE A 16 -0.88 -20.00 -29.99
C ILE A 16 -1.58 -18.66 -29.73
N LEU A 17 -2.36 -18.16 -30.69
CA LEU A 17 -3.10 -16.90 -30.54
C LEU A 17 -4.18 -17.02 -29.45
N LEU A 18 -4.88 -18.14 -29.36
CA LEU A 18 -5.81 -18.42 -28.27
C LEU A 18 -5.10 -18.48 -26.91
N MET A 19 -3.94 -19.14 -26.83
CA MET A 19 -3.16 -19.23 -25.60
C MET A 19 -2.62 -17.87 -25.17
N MET A 20 -2.16 -17.03 -26.11
CA MET A 20 -1.77 -15.65 -25.82
C MET A 20 -2.96 -14.84 -25.32
N LEU A 21 -4.12 -14.94 -25.97
CA LEU A 21 -5.35 -14.25 -25.55
C LEU A 21 -5.80 -14.68 -24.14
N LEU A 22 -5.67 -15.96 -23.80
CA LEU A 22 -5.93 -16.51 -22.47
C LEU A 22 -4.93 -16.00 -21.41
N CYS A 23 -3.65 -15.85 -21.78
CA CYS A 23 -2.62 -15.31 -20.89
C CYS A 23 -2.80 -13.79 -20.62
N LEU A 24 -3.32 -13.02 -21.58
CA LEU A 24 -3.56 -11.58 -21.40
C LEU A 24 -4.69 -11.27 -20.39
N GLY A 25 -5.61 -12.20 -20.14
CA GLY A 25 -6.74 -12.01 -19.21
C GLY A 25 -6.38 -12.14 -17.72
N SER A 26 -5.13 -12.46 -17.37
CA SER A 26 -4.73 -12.79 -16.00
C SER A 26 -3.99 -11.68 -15.25
N ALA A 27 -4.15 -10.41 -15.65
CA ALA A 27 -3.71 -9.28 -14.83
C ALA A 27 -4.68 -9.09 -13.65
N ARG A 28 -4.51 -9.90 -12.60
CA ARG A 28 -5.27 -9.73 -11.37
C ARG A 28 -4.90 -8.40 -10.75
N ALA A 29 -5.87 -7.50 -10.62
CA ALA A 29 -5.72 -6.31 -9.79
C ALA A 29 -5.39 -6.77 -8.37
N GLN A 30 -4.14 -6.58 -7.93
CA GLN A 30 -3.78 -6.78 -6.54
C GLN A 30 -4.52 -5.70 -5.76
N ALA A 31 -5.49 -6.09 -4.93
CA ALA A 31 -6.08 -5.16 -4.00
C ALA A 31 -4.95 -4.58 -3.13
N PRO A 32 -4.88 -3.25 -2.96
CA PRO A 32 -3.86 -2.67 -2.09
C PRO A 32 -3.99 -3.30 -0.70
N VAL A 33 -2.88 -3.83 -0.19
CA VAL A 33 -2.81 -4.28 1.21
C VAL A 33 -3.03 -3.04 2.06
N GLN A 34 -4.20 -2.95 2.69
CA GLN A 34 -4.49 -1.91 3.66
C GLN A 34 -3.67 -2.22 4.91
N VAL A 35 -2.51 -1.57 5.03
CA VAL A 35 -1.74 -1.57 6.27
C VAL A 35 -2.49 -0.66 7.23
N GLU A 36 -3.06 -1.21 8.30
CA GLU A 36 -3.59 -0.35 9.37
C GLU A 36 -2.46 0.56 9.88
N PRO A 37 -2.69 1.87 9.99
CA PRO A 37 -1.69 2.77 10.54
C PRO A 37 -1.31 2.33 11.95
N GLY A 38 -0.03 2.05 12.19
CA GLY A 38 0.47 1.72 13.52
C GLY A 38 0.27 2.89 14.49
N VAL A 39 0.03 2.56 15.77
CA VAL A 39 -0.10 3.55 16.85
C VAL A 39 1.13 3.51 17.75
N GLY A 40 1.82 4.63 17.87
CA GLY A 40 2.90 4.84 18.84
C GLY A 40 2.35 5.27 20.21
N ARG A 41 3.15 5.13 21.26
CA ARG A 41 2.83 5.60 22.62
C ARG A 41 4.05 6.25 23.27
N ILE A 42 3.81 7.31 24.04
CA ILE A 42 4.85 7.97 24.82
C ILE A 42 5.11 7.18 26.09
N SER A 43 6.28 6.56 26.22
CA SER A 43 6.66 5.76 27.39
C SER A 43 7.39 6.55 28.48
N LEU A 44 7.96 7.70 28.12
CA LEU A 44 8.70 8.58 29.03
C LEU A 44 8.50 10.04 28.58
N ILE A 45 8.37 10.94 29.56
CA ILE A 45 8.36 12.39 29.35
C ILE A 45 9.37 13.00 30.32
N HIS A 46 10.23 13.88 29.81
CA HIS A 46 11.15 14.68 30.61
C HIS A 46 11.19 16.10 30.05
N GLY A 47 11.06 17.09 30.93
CA GLY A 47 10.92 18.50 30.55
C GLY A 47 9.55 18.82 29.94
N ASP A 48 9.48 19.97 29.26
CA ASP A 48 8.27 20.47 28.62
C ASP A 48 8.11 19.88 27.22
N VAL A 49 7.17 18.92 27.11
CA VAL A 49 6.85 18.24 25.86
C VAL A 49 5.40 18.48 25.51
N SER A 50 5.13 18.83 24.26
CA SER A 50 3.78 18.99 23.72
C SER A 50 3.60 18.18 22.44
N THR A 51 2.36 17.79 22.17
CA THR A 51 1.97 17.06 20.96
C THR A 51 0.95 17.87 20.17
N GLN A 52 1.14 17.95 18.86
CA GLN A 52 0.14 18.50 17.95
C GLN A 52 -0.64 17.38 17.29
N ARG A 53 -1.96 17.50 17.27
CA ARG A 53 -2.84 16.59 16.54
C ARG A 53 -2.72 16.81 15.04
N GLY A 54 -2.51 15.73 14.28
CA GLY A 54 -2.37 15.80 12.82
C GLY A 54 -3.67 16.15 12.09
N ASP A 55 -4.82 15.87 12.69
CA ASP A 55 -6.15 16.13 12.16
C ASP A 55 -6.67 17.54 12.47
N SER A 56 -6.55 17.99 13.72
CA SER A 56 -7.04 19.31 14.13
C SER A 56 -5.99 20.42 14.14
N GLY A 57 -4.71 20.07 14.25
CA GLY A 57 -3.62 21.03 14.44
C GLY A 57 -3.54 21.59 15.86
N ASP A 58 -4.32 21.08 16.81
CA ASP A 58 -4.29 21.55 18.20
C ASP A 58 -3.03 21.06 18.92
N TRP A 59 -2.40 21.96 19.67
CA TRP A 59 -1.30 21.64 20.57
C TRP A 59 -1.81 21.39 21.98
N ALA A 60 -1.33 20.32 22.61
CA ALA A 60 -1.60 20.00 24.00
C ALA A 60 -0.33 19.47 24.68
N ALA A 61 -0.28 19.55 26.01
CA ALA A 61 0.80 18.93 26.78
C ALA A 61 0.84 17.41 26.52
N ALA A 62 2.04 16.88 26.31
CA ALA A 62 2.23 15.45 26.07
C ALA A 62 1.79 14.65 27.28
N THR A 63 1.13 13.52 27.04
CA THR A 63 0.61 12.64 28.09
C THR A 63 1.21 11.25 27.94
N LEU A 64 1.68 10.66 29.04
CA LEU A 64 2.20 9.29 29.05
C LEU A 64 1.15 8.31 28.56
N ASN A 65 1.59 7.33 27.77
CA ASN A 65 0.76 6.33 27.10
C ASN A 65 -0.33 6.88 26.18
N ALA A 66 -0.37 8.18 25.89
CA ALA A 66 -1.28 8.73 24.90
C ALA A 66 -0.98 8.16 23.50
N PRO A 67 -2.01 7.89 22.69
CA PRO A 67 -1.82 7.41 21.33
C PRO A 67 -1.23 8.52 20.45
N ILE A 68 -0.18 8.17 19.70
CA ILE A 68 0.42 9.01 18.66
C ILE A 68 0.22 8.30 17.34
N VAL A 69 -0.39 8.98 16.38
CA VAL A 69 -0.70 8.43 15.05
C VAL A 69 0.06 9.19 13.96
N SER A 70 0.06 8.64 12.75
CA SER A 70 0.65 9.34 11.60
C SER A 70 0.03 10.73 11.42
N GLY A 71 0.89 11.74 11.29
CA GLY A 71 0.49 13.14 11.14
C GLY A 71 0.63 13.96 12.42
N ASP A 72 0.63 13.34 13.60
CA ASP A 72 0.90 14.03 14.85
C ASP A 72 2.34 14.57 14.89
N LYS A 73 2.56 15.65 15.62
CA LYS A 73 3.90 16.24 15.85
C LYS A 73 4.23 16.22 17.33
N VAL A 74 5.52 16.13 17.66
CA VAL A 74 6.03 16.25 19.01
C VAL A 74 6.97 17.45 19.06
N SER A 75 6.81 18.30 20.06
CA SER A 75 7.68 19.45 20.33
C SER A 75 8.26 19.32 21.73
N THR A 76 9.54 19.68 21.86
CA THR A 76 10.28 19.70 23.13
C THR A 76 10.83 21.11 23.31
N ALA A 77 10.56 21.74 24.45
CA ALA A 77 11.17 23.01 24.81
C ALA A 77 12.42 22.79 25.68
N GLU A 78 13.26 23.81 25.77
CA GLU A 78 14.38 23.84 26.72
C GLU A 78 13.81 24.11 28.12
N SER A 79 14.16 23.25 29.09
CA SER A 79 13.78 23.37 30.50
C SER A 79 14.85 24.07 31.33
#